data_AF-A0A1C3YT19-F1
#
_entry.id   AF-A0A1C3YT19-F1
#
_cell.length_a   1.000
_cell.length_b   1.000
_cell.length_c   1.000
_cell.angle_alpha   90.00
_cell.angle_beta   90.00
_cell.angle_gamma   90.00
#
_symmetry.space_group_name_H-M   'P 1'
#
loop_
_entity.id
_entity.type
_entity.pdbx_description
1 polymer ?
#
loop_
_entity_poly.entity_id
_entity_poly.type
_entity_poly.pdbx_seq_one_letter_code
_entity_poly.pdbx_strand_id
1 'polypeptide(L)'
;MVEQYGRVRRFLPCLLENIEFSAAPAGESALEAIRYLAAIRSIRRQHIDDAPMAIITAPWKRLCYGKDGHLSRQGYTLCVMNKLQDSLRRRDIYVARSERWGDPRAKLLQRQDWHTNRVQVYRSLWHLLTPGMLSMRWPGSSTRCTNRLPNILLIIRPFRWISAENARN
;
A
#
# COMPACT_ATOMS: atom_id res chain seq x y z
N MET A 1 1.11 -12.61 -16.71
CA MET A 1 0.67 -11.36 -16.06
C MET A 1 -0.85 -11.17 -16.14
N VAL A 2 -1.46 -11.27 -17.33
CA VAL A 2 -2.93 -11.19 -17.48
C VAL A 2 -3.66 -12.29 -16.71
N GLU A 3 -3.08 -13.48 -16.56
CA GLU A 3 -3.66 -14.57 -15.75
C GLU A 3 -3.89 -14.19 -14.27
N GLN A 4 -3.11 -13.26 -13.73
CA GLN A 4 -3.28 -12.78 -12.35
C GLN A 4 -4.53 -11.91 -12.20
N TYR A 5 -5.00 -11.29 -13.29
CA TYR A 5 -6.23 -10.51 -13.29
C TYR A 5 -7.43 -11.34 -12.82
N GLY A 6 -7.49 -12.63 -13.18
CA GLY A 6 -8.56 -13.52 -12.72
C GLY A 6 -8.58 -13.74 -11.20
N ARG A 7 -7.44 -13.61 -10.52
CA ARG A 7 -7.37 -13.65 -9.04
C ARG A 7 -7.76 -12.29 -8.46
N VAL A 8 -7.17 -11.21 -8.99
CA VAL A 8 -7.43 -9.83 -8.56
C VAL A 8 -8.91 -9.47 -8.67
N ARG A 9 -9.53 -9.77 -9.81
CA ARG A 9 -10.93 -9.46 -10.09
C ARG A 9 -11.90 -10.10 -9.08
N ARG A 10 -11.54 -11.25 -8.48
CA ARG A 10 -12.39 -11.95 -7.51
C ARG A 10 -12.44 -11.24 -6.15
N PHE A 11 -11.32 -10.71 -5.67
CA PHE A 11 -11.26 -10.08 -4.35
C PHE A 11 -11.36 -8.55 -4.39
N LEU A 12 -11.08 -7.93 -5.55
CA LEU A 12 -11.08 -6.47 -5.70
C LEU A 12 -12.41 -5.81 -5.26
N PRO A 13 -13.60 -6.30 -5.64
CA PRO A 13 -14.86 -5.67 -5.21
C PRO A 13 -15.00 -5.61 -3.69
N CYS A 14 -14.70 -6.74 -3.03
CA CYS A 14 -14.77 -6.89 -1.58
C CYS A 14 -13.76 -5.97 -0.87
N LEU A 15 -12.56 -5.83 -1.43
CA LEU A 15 -11.53 -4.92 -0.91
C LEU A 15 -11.97 -3.46 -0.98
N LEU A 16 -12.56 -3.03 -2.10
CA LEU A 16 -12.97 -1.63 -2.30
C LEU A 16 -14.24 -1.26 -1.52
N GLU A 17 -15.10 -2.23 -1.20
CA GLU A 17 -16.30 -2.02 -0.37
C GLU A 17 -16.00 -1.95 1.12
N ASN A 18 -15.16 -2.86 1.61
CA ASN A 18 -14.99 -3.06 3.05
C ASN A 18 -13.83 -2.27 3.65
N ILE A 19 -12.98 -1.66 2.81
CA ILE A 19 -11.78 -0.96 3.27
C ILE A 19 -11.84 0.50 2.85
N GLU A 20 -11.83 1.37 3.84
CA GLU A 20 -11.67 2.81 3.64
C GLU A 20 -10.17 3.15 3.59
N PHE A 21 -9.73 3.63 2.43
CA PHE A 21 -8.36 4.07 2.19
C PHE A 21 -8.25 5.59 2.35
N SER A 22 -7.21 6.01 3.05
CA SER A 22 -6.80 7.42 3.15
C SER A 22 -5.38 7.58 2.62
N ALA A 23 -5.05 8.77 2.13
CA ALA A 23 -3.75 9.05 1.54
C ALA A 23 -3.05 10.20 2.25
N ALA A 24 -1.71 10.14 2.24
CA ALA A 24 -0.85 11.28 2.42
C ALA A 24 -0.72 12.04 1.08
N PRO A 25 -0.19 13.27 1.05
CA PRO A 25 -0.09 14.05 -0.19
C PRO A 25 0.62 13.32 -1.36
N ALA A 26 1.61 12.48 -1.07
CA ALA A 26 2.31 11.67 -2.08
C ALA A 26 1.48 10.49 -2.63
N GLY A 27 0.44 10.07 -1.92
CA GLY A 27 -0.43 8.94 -2.26
C GLY A 27 -1.72 9.31 -2.99
N GLU A 28 -1.98 10.61 -3.19
CA GLU A 28 -3.28 11.09 -3.70
C GLU A 28 -3.61 10.55 -5.09
N SER A 29 -2.61 10.53 -5.98
CA SER A 29 -2.76 9.94 -7.34
C SER A 29 -3.15 8.46 -7.31
N ALA A 30 -2.66 7.71 -6.33
CA ALA A 30 -3.00 6.30 -6.16
C ALA A 30 -4.41 6.15 -5.58
N LEU A 31 -4.81 7.01 -4.63
CA LEU A 31 -6.16 7.02 -4.07
C LEU A 31 -7.22 7.38 -5.12
N GLU A 32 -6.93 8.36 -5.97
CA GLU A 32 -7.77 8.75 -7.10
C GLU A 32 -8.02 7.56 -8.03
N ALA A 33 -6.97 6.84 -8.41
CA ALA A 33 -7.09 5.67 -9.29
C ALA A 33 -7.88 4.51 -8.65
N ILE A 34 -7.76 4.31 -7.33
CA ILE A 34 -8.55 3.33 -6.58
C ILE A 34 -10.03 3.72 -6.57
N ARG A 35 -10.34 4.99 -6.30
CA ARG A 35 -11.71 5.52 -6.33
C ARG A 35 -12.32 5.40 -7.73
N TYR A 36 -11.54 5.72 -8.75
CA TYR A 36 -11.93 5.53 -10.14
C TYR A 36 -12.32 4.08 -10.43
N LEU A 37 -11.47 3.10 -10.05
CA LEU A 37 -11.78 1.67 -10.20
C LEU A 37 -13.04 1.25 -9.45
N ALA A 38 -13.30 1.80 -8.27
CA ALA A 38 -14.51 1.53 -7.51
C ALA A 38 -15.75 2.06 -8.24
N ALA A 39 -15.67 3.25 -8.84
CA ALA A 39 -16.77 3.87 -9.59
C ALA A 39 -17.12 3.07 -10.86
N ILE A 40 -16.12 2.60 -11.61
CA ILE A 40 -16.34 1.86 -12.85
C ILE A 40 -16.58 0.35 -12.63
N ARG A 41 -16.80 -0.10 -11.38
CA ARG A 41 -16.92 -1.53 -11.05
C ARG A 41 -18.07 -2.22 -11.77
N SER A 42 -19.21 -1.55 -11.96
CA SER A 42 -20.41 -2.09 -12.62
C SER A 42 -20.25 -2.19 -14.14
N ILE A 43 -19.35 -1.41 -14.73
CA ILE A 43 -19.12 -1.35 -16.16
C ILE A 43 -18.34 -2.61 -16.59
N ARG A 44 -18.89 -3.37 -17.56
CA ARG A 44 -18.23 -4.59 -18.09
C ARG A 44 -17.35 -4.34 -19.32
N ARG A 45 -17.18 -3.08 -19.73
CA ARG A 45 -16.35 -2.71 -20.90
C ARG A 45 -14.89 -3.12 -20.67
N GLN A 46 -14.26 -3.62 -21.73
CA GLN A 46 -12.85 -4.01 -21.73
C GLN A 46 -11.93 -2.79 -21.83
N HIS A 47 -12.40 -1.74 -22.48
CA HIS A 47 -11.73 -0.45 -22.59
C HIS A 47 -12.28 0.52 -21.56
N ILE A 48 -11.39 1.37 -21.08
CA ILE A 48 -11.67 2.38 -20.09
C ILE A 48 -11.32 3.74 -20.69
N ASP A 49 -12.23 4.70 -20.54
CA ASP A 49 -12.05 6.08 -20.96
C ASP A 49 -11.92 6.96 -19.69
N ASP A 50 -11.15 8.05 -19.78
CA ASP A 50 -10.94 9.03 -18.69
C ASP A 50 -10.28 8.48 -17.40
N ALA A 51 -9.46 7.44 -17.50
CA ALA A 51 -8.74 6.91 -16.34
C ALA A 51 -7.58 7.82 -15.91
N PRO A 52 -7.33 8.00 -14.60
CA PRO A 52 -6.19 8.79 -14.13
C PRO A 52 -4.87 8.11 -14.55
N MET A 53 -4.11 8.83 -15.38
CA MET A 53 -2.88 8.32 -16.02
C MET A 53 -1.64 8.52 -15.16
N ALA A 54 -1.70 9.38 -14.14
CA ALA A 54 -0.55 9.73 -13.28
C ALA A 54 0.10 8.52 -12.59
N ILE A 55 -0.65 7.44 -12.40
CA ILE A 55 -0.15 6.20 -11.79
C ILE A 55 0.58 5.28 -12.78
N ILE A 56 0.39 5.47 -14.09
CA ILE A 56 0.91 4.57 -15.13
C ILE A 56 2.38 4.90 -15.38
N THR A 57 3.28 4.08 -14.85
CA THR A 57 4.71 4.22 -15.13
C THR A 57 5.09 3.54 -16.45
N ALA A 58 6.25 3.90 -17.01
CA ALA A 58 6.78 3.34 -18.26
C ALA A 58 6.66 1.80 -18.39
N PRO A 59 7.04 0.97 -17.39
CA PRO A 59 6.91 -0.49 -17.52
C PRO A 59 5.47 -0.97 -17.62
N TRP A 60 4.50 -0.24 -17.05
CA TRP A 60 3.08 -0.61 -17.09
C TRP A 60 2.39 -0.18 -18.38
N LYS A 61 2.94 0.79 -19.13
CA LYS A 61 2.34 1.25 -20.39
C LYS A 61 2.08 0.10 -21.36
N ARG A 62 3.03 -0.84 -21.51
CA ARG A 62 2.88 -2.01 -22.40
C ARG A 62 1.72 -2.94 -22.03
N LEU A 63 1.32 -2.96 -20.75
CA LEU A 63 0.21 -3.79 -20.25
C LEU A 63 -1.11 -3.03 -20.25
N CYS A 64 -1.05 -1.73 -19.96
CA CYS A 64 -2.21 -0.86 -19.89
C CYS A 64 -2.73 -0.52 -21.29
N TYR A 65 -1.86 -0.29 -22.27
CA TYR A 65 -2.26 0.03 -23.64
C TYR A 65 -2.28 -1.23 -24.50
N GLY A 66 -3.43 -1.50 -25.14
CA GLY A 66 -3.56 -2.56 -26.13
C GLY A 66 -2.89 -2.20 -27.46
N LYS A 67 -2.86 -3.16 -28.40
CA LYS A 67 -2.37 -2.92 -29.77
C LYS A 67 -3.14 -1.80 -30.48
N ASP A 68 -4.40 -1.62 -30.11
CA ASP A 68 -5.31 -0.63 -30.67
C ASP A 68 -5.14 0.77 -30.05
N GLY A 69 -4.14 0.95 -29.16
CA GLY A 69 -3.89 2.22 -28.47
C GLY A 69 -4.88 2.55 -27.33
N HIS A 70 -5.93 1.75 -27.16
CA HIS A 70 -6.90 1.92 -26.09
C HIS A 70 -6.38 1.38 -24.74
N LEU A 71 -6.84 2.01 -23.66
CA LEU A 71 -6.51 1.60 -22.30
C LEU A 71 -7.34 0.36 -21.91
N SER A 72 -6.64 -0.76 -21.72
CA SER A 72 -7.21 -2.02 -21.26
C SER A 72 -7.52 -1.97 -19.76
N ARG A 73 -8.76 -2.32 -19.42
CA ARG A 73 -9.22 -2.48 -18.03
C ARG A 73 -8.36 -3.43 -17.23
N GLN A 74 -7.94 -4.54 -17.83
CA GLN A 74 -7.21 -5.58 -17.13
C GLN A 74 -5.81 -5.08 -16.75
N GLY A 75 -5.10 -4.47 -17.70
CA GLY A 75 -3.79 -3.87 -17.49
C GLY A 75 -3.85 -2.74 -16.47
N TYR A 76 -4.82 -1.84 -16.61
CA TYR A 76 -5.01 -0.73 -15.67
C TYR A 76 -5.32 -1.22 -14.26
N THR A 77 -6.20 -2.20 -14.10
CA THR A 77 -6.52 -2.78 -12.78
C THR A 77 -5.28 -3.36 -12.10
N LEU A 78 -4.46 -4.11 -12.84
CA LEU A 78 -3.22 -4.67 -12.29
C LEU A 78 -2.22 -3.55 -11.92
N CYS A 79 -2.13 -2.49 -12.73
CA CYS A 79 -1.29 -1.33 -12.45
C CYS A 79 -1.70 -0.64 -11.14
N VAL A 80 -3.00 -0.38 -10.96
CA VAL A 80 -3.55 0.22 -9.73
C VAL A 80 -3.26 -0.67 -8.52
N MET A 81 -3.43 -1.99 -8.65
CA MET A 81 -3.17 -2.91 -7.55
C MET A 81 -1.71 -2.94 -7.15
N ASN A 82 -0.79 -2.92 -8.12
CA ASN A 82 0.63 -2.82 -7.83
C ASN A 82 0.95 -1.49 -7.14
N LYS A 83 0.40 -0.38 -7.66
CA LYS A 83 0.60 0.95 -7.08
C LYS A 83 0.05 1.04 -5.65
N LEU A 84 -1.12 0.46 -5.38
CA LEU A 84 -1.71 0.36 -4.04
C LEU A 84 -0.78 -0.40 -3.10
N GLN A 85 -0.23 -1.54 -3.53
CA GLN A 85 0.72 -2.31 -2.73
C GLN A 85 1.97 -1.49 -2.39
N ASP A 86 2.54 -0.79 -3.37
CA ASP A 86 3.70 0.08 -3.17
C ASP A 86 3.39 1.26 -2.24
N SER A 87 2.25 1.92 -2.42
CA SER A 87 1.81 3.04 -1.58
C SER A 87 1.49 2.61 -0.15
N LEU A 88 0.91 1.42 0.07
CA LEU A 88 0.74 0.83 1.41
C LEU A 88 2.10 0.51 2.05
N ARG A 89 3.04 -0.03 1.27
CA ARG A 89 4.39 -0.33 1.76
C ARG A 89 5.14 0.94 2.18
N ARG A 90 5.04 2.01 1.39
CA ARG A 90 5.64 3.33 1.67
C ARG A 90 4.90 4.14 2.73
N ARG A 91 3.68 3.73 3.11
CA ARG A 91 2.77 4.48 3.99
C ARG A 91 2.31 5.82 3.40
N ASP A 92 2.24 5.87 2.07
CA ASP A 92 1.60 6.95 1.31
C ASP A 92 0.08 6.76 1.27
N ILE A 93 -0.38 5.51 1.30
CA ILE A 93 -1.77 5.13 1.58
C ILE A 93 -1.81 4.36 2.89
N TYR A 94 -2.85 4.61 3.69
CA TYR A 94 -3.07 3.96 4.98
C TYR A 94 -4.55 3.68 5.22
N VAL A 95 -4.83 2.79 6.16
CA VAL A 95 -6.17 2.39 6.58
C VAL A 95 -6.31 2.71 8.07
N ALA A 96 -7.06 3.76 8.41
CA ALA A 96 -7.08 4.34 9.76
C ALA A 96 -7.36 3.32 10.87
N ARG A 97 -8.26 2.34 10.62
CA ARG A 97 -8.65 1.30 11.59
C ARG A 97 -7.73 0.07 11.59
N SER A 98 -6.62 0.09 10.85
CA SER A 98 -5.69 -1.03 10.77
C SER A 98 -4.48 -0.83 11.67
N GLU A 99 -4.13 -1.82 12.49
CA GLU A 99 -2.88 -1.76 13.27
C GLU A 99 -1.63 -1.83 12.38
N ARG A 100 -1.67 -2.67 11.33
CA ARG A 100 -0.51 -2.94 10.45
C ARG A 100 -0.35 -1.88 9.37
N TRP A 101 -1.47 -1.42 8.80
CA TRP A 101 -1.51 -0.49 7.68
C TRP A 101 -2.08 0.88 8.04
N GLY A 102 -2.20 1.18 9.34
CA GLY A 102 -2.62 2.49 9.83
C GLY A 102 -1.59 3.58 9.59
N ASP A 103 -2.00 4.83 9.83
CA ASP A 103 -1.12 5.98 9.69
C ASP A 103 0.00 5.91 10.73
N PRO A 104 1.29 5.82 10.32
CA PRO A 104 2.38 5.91 11.27
C PRO A 104 2.46 7.27 11.95
N ARG A 105 2.00 8.34 11.30
CA ARG A 105 2.08 9.71 11.82
C ARG A 105 1.15 9.94 13.00
N ALA A 106 0.01 9.25 13.03
CA ALA A 106 -0.90 9.24 14.17
C ALA A 106 -0.25 8.74 15.48
N LYS A 107 0.87 8.00 15.40
CA LYS A 107 1.62 7.53 16.57
C LYS A 107 2.75 8.48 17.00
N LEU A 108 3.01 9.53 16.23
CA LEU A 108 4.05 10.50 16.58
C LEU A 108 3.56 11.41 17.70
N LEU A 109 4.48 11.76 18.61
CA LEU A 109 4.20 12.74 19.65
C LEU A 109 3.85 14.08 18.98
N GLN A 110 2.67 14.59 19.29
CA GLN A 110 2.24 15.89 18.80
C GLN A 110 3.07 16.99 19.46
N ARG A 111 3.10 18.18 18.85
CA ARG A 111 4.02 19.27 19.23
C ARG A 111 4.07 19.54 20.74
N GLN A 112 2.92 19.56 21.41
CA GLN A 112 2.85 19.82 22.85
C GLN A 112 3.45 18.66 23.66
N ASP A 113 3.06 17.42 23.36
CA ASP A 113 3.58 16.21 24.02
C ASP A 113 5.06 16.01 23.75
N TRP A 114 5.53 16.38 22.55
CA TRP A 114 6.94 16.39 22.21
C TRP A 114 7.72 17.37 23.09
N HIS A 115 7.25 18.60 23.25
CA HIS A 115 7.94 19.59 24.10
C HIS A 115 8.05 19.12 25.55
N THR A 116 7.02 18.48 26.08
CA THR A 116 7.01 17.91 27.44
C THR A 116 7.98 16.73 27.57
N ASN A 117 7.99 15.82 26.59
CA ASN A 117 8.73 14.55 26.71
C ASN A 117 10.14 14.59 26.11
N ARG A 118 10.55 15.69 25.47
CA ARG A 118 11.82 15.75 24.72
C ARG A 118 13.05 15.37 25.54
N VAL A 119 13.13 15.78 26.80
CA VAL A 119 14.28 15.46 27.67
C VAL A 119 14.38 13.96 27.92
N GLN A 120 13.25 13.30 28.17
CA GLN A 120 13.19 11.86 28.37
C GLN A 120 13.54 11.12 27.08
N VAL A 121 13.01 11.56 25.94
CA VAL A 121 13.34 10.99 24.63
C VAL A 121 14.83 11.14 24.32
N TYR A 122 15.43 12.31 24.56
CA TYR A 122 16.87 12.51 24.37
C TYR A 122 17.71 11.61 25.27
N ARG A 123 17.35 11.45 26.55
CA ARG A 123 18.06 10.53 27.45
C ARG A 123 18.00 9.09 26.90
N SER A 124 16.83 8.61 26.53
CA SER A 124 16.66 7.26 25.97
C SER A 124 17.43 7.05 24.66
N LEU A 125 17.43 8.03 23.76
CA LEU A 125 18.20 7.98 22.51
C LEU A 125 19.71 8.08 22.75
N TRP A 126 20.14 8.89 23.73
CA TRP A 126 21.54 9.09 24.06
C TRP A 126 22.20 7.80 24.54
N HIS A 127 21.51 7.01 25.35
CA HIS A 127 22.00 5.69 25.79
C HIS A 127 22.25 4.72 24.62
N LEU A 128 21.58 4.90 23.47
CA LEU A 128 21.79 4.08 22.27
C LEU A 128 23.00 4.51 21.41
N LEU A 129 23.50 5.73 21.59
CA LEU A 129 24.59 6.31 20.80
C LEU A 129 25.95 6.26 21.51
N THR A 130 25.99 5.83 22.77
CA THR A 130 27.25 5.58 23.50
C THR A 130 28.02 4.41 22.89
N PRO A 131 29.22 4.60 22.32
CA PRO A 131 30.05 3.53 21.78
C PRO A 131 30.66 2.75 22.95
N GLY A 132 29.96 1.72 23.43
CA GLY A 132 30.45 0.89 24.53
C GLY A 132 29.54 -0.25 25.01
N MET A 133 28.25 -0.26 24.65
CA MET A 133 27.30 -1.30 25.09
C MET A 133 26.59 -2.03 23.93
N LEU A 134 27.24 -2.16 22.77
CA LEU A 134 26.78 -3.06 21.70
C LEU A 134 27.18 -4.53 21.95
N SER A 135 27.01 -4.97 23.20
CA SER A 135 27.03 -6.38 23.58
C SER A 135 26.03 -6.58 24.71
N MET A 136 24.74 -6.50 24.39
CA MET A 136 23.73 -7.34 25.03
C MET A 136 22.43 -7.29 24.24
N ARG A 137 22.24 -8.35 23.45
CA ARG A 137 21.01 -9.16 23.42
C ARG A 137 19.70 -8.38 23.29
N TRP A 138 19.26 -8.21 22.04
CA TRP A 138 17.84 -8.05 21.72
C TRP A 138 17.06 -9.24 22.30
N PRO A 139 16.09 -9.05 23.22
CA PRO A 139 15.19 -10.12 23.60
C PRO A 139 14.16 -10.27 22.48
N GLY A 140 14.33 -11.30 21.66
CA GLY A 140 13.21 -11.87 20.93
C GLY A 140 12.20 -12.44 21.94
N SER A 141 10.99 -11.90 21.93
CA SER A 141 9.75 -12.58 22.36
C SER A 141 8.59 -11.76 21.78
N SER A 142 7.92 -12.23 20.73
CA SER A 142 6.81 -13.19 20.80
C SER A 142 5.72 -12.77 21.79
N THR A 143 4.84 -11.86 21.37
CA THR A 143 3.48 -11.81 21.89
C THR A 143 2.50 -12.19 20.79
N ARG A 144 1.84 -13.31 21.06
CA ARG A 144 0.78 -13.94 20.30
C ARG A 144 -0.48 -13.10 20.52
N CYS A 145 -0.82 -12.20 19.59
CA CYS A 145 -2.13 -11.56 19.59
C CYS A 145 -3.09 -12.40 18.73
N THR A 146 -3.65 -13.43 19.34
CA THR A 146 -4.96 -13.93 18.94
C THR A 146 -5.98 -12.87 19.33
N ASN A 147 -6.76 -12.36 18.36
CA ASN A 147 -8.22 -12.13 18.48
C ASN A 147 -8.80 -11.51 17.19
N ARG A 148 -9.28 -12.40 16.32
CA ARG A 148 -10.65 -12.44 15.76
C ARG A 148 -11.30 -11.09 15.37
N LEU A 149 -11.01 -10.64 14.15
CA LEU A 149 -11.96 -9.98 13.22
C LEU A 149 -11.69 -10.53 11.79
N PRO A 150 -12.69 -10.64 10.91
CA PRO A 150 -12.61 -11.49 9.72
C PRO A 150 -11.66 -10.93 8.65
N ASN A 151 -10.47 -11.54 8.58
CA ASN A 151 -9.86 -12.20 7.41
C ASN A 151 -9.94 -11.62 5.98
N ILE A 152 -10.16 -10.32 5.77
CA ILE A 152 -9.95 -9.69 4.44
C ILE A 152 -8.57 -8.98 4.34
N LEU A 153 -8.06 -8.46 5.46
CA LEU A 153 -6.75 -7.78 5.51
C LEU A 153 -5.54 -8.72 5.50
N LEU A 154 -5.74 -10.04 5.66
CA LEU A 154 -4.68 -11.05 5.50
C LEU A 154 -4.35 -11.35 4.03
N ILE A 155 -5.15 -10.85 3.07
CA ILE A 155 -4.88 -10.96 1.63
C ILE A 155 -3.72 -10.03 1.20
N ILE A 156 -3.34 -9.05 2.04
CA ILE A 156 -2.14 -8.21 1.85
C ILE A 156 -0.95 -8.78 2.65
N ARG A 157 -0.77 -10.10 2.66
CA ARG A 157 0.56 -10.71 2.83
C ARG A 157 1.37 -10.46 1.55
N PRO A 158 2.72 -10.39 1.62
CA PRO A 158 3.50 -9.91 0.51
C PRO A 158 3.23 -10.82 -0.69
N PHE A 159 2.51 -10.28 -1.68
CA PHE A 159 2.58 -10.79 -3.03
C PHE A 159 4.05 -10.67 -3.40
N ARG A 160 4.80 -11.74 -3.17
CA ARG A 160 6.18 -11.92 -3.59
C ARG A 160 6.10 -12.23 -5.07
N TRP A 161 5.76 -11.24 -5.89
CA TRP A 161 5.68 -11.38 -7.35
C TRP A 161 6.27 -10.15 -8.03
N ILE A 162 7.44 -10.40 -8.62
CA ILE A 162 8.13 -9.69 -9.71
C ILE A 162 8.38 -8.20 -9.46
N SER A 163 9.37 -7.94 -8.61
CA SER A 163 10.32 -6.88 -8.95
C SER A 163 10.84 -7.16 -10.36
N ALA A 164 10.49 -6.32 -11.32
CA ALA A 164 11.37 -5.78 -12.36
C ALA A 164 12.34 -6.72 -13.13
N GLU A 165 12.17 -8.04 -13.14
CA GLU A 165 13.17 -8.97 -13.71
C GLU A 165 12.85 -9.43 -15.14
N ASN A 166 11.89 -8.77 -15.82
CA ASN A 166 11.61 -9.03 -17.23
C ASN A 166 11.63 -7.77 -18.10
N ALA A 167 12.51 -6.82 -17.75
CA ALA A 167 12.91 -5.69 -18.59
C ALA A 167 14.26 -5.93 -19.30
N ARG A 168 14.73 -7.19 -19.35
CA ARG A 168 15.84 -7.65 -20.18
C ARG A 168 15.36 -8.73 -21.14
N ASN A 169 14.51 -8.34 -22.09
CA ASN A 169 14.53 -8.80 -23.47
C ASN A 169 13.62 -7.90 -24.32
#